data_AF-A0A395R792-F1
#
_entry.id   AF-A0A395R792-F1
#
_cell.length_a   1.000
_cell.length_b   1.000
_cell.length_c   1.000
_cell.angle_alpha   90.00
_cell.angle_beta   90.00
_cell.angle_gamma   90.00
#
_symmetry.space_group_name_H-M   'P 1'
#
loop_
_entity.id
_entity.type
_entity.pdbx_description
1 polymer ?
#
loop_
_entity_poly.entity_id
_entity_poly.type
_entity_poly.pdbx_seq_one_letter_code
_entity_poly.pdbx_strand_id
1 'polypeptide(L)' 'MIITIDHLHSVPTWNGRQGYCHSQSRAFFARHGLDWLAFLRSGIDSEQLRATGDALALHLVEHAEALHGQQ' A
#
# COMPACT_ATOMS: atom_id res chain seq x y z
N MET A 1 2.68 -10.16 -5.39
CA MET A 1 3.66 -10.08 -4.28
C MET A 1 2.95 -9.53 -3.06
N ILE A 2 3.35 -9.91 -1.84
CA ILE A 2 2.65 -9.42 -0.64
C ILE A 2 3.15 -8.02 -0.26
N ILE A 3 2.22 -7.07 -0.25
CA ILE A 3 2.43 -5.71 0.28
C ILE A 3 2.03 -5.71 1.75
N THR A 4 2.92 -5.26 2.63
CA THR A 4 2.69 -5.20 4.07
C THR A 4 2.69 -3.77 4.56
N ILE A 5 2.45 -3.59 5.87
CA ILE A 5 2.50 -2.26 6.50
C ILE A 5 3.88 -1.60 6.42
N ASP A 6 4.96 -2.40 6.36
CA ASP A 6 6.31 -1.86 6.25
C ASP A 6 6.48 -1.05 4.96
N HIS A 7 6.03 -1.60 3.83
CA HIS A 7 5.99 -0.89 2.55
C HIS A 7 5.15 0.38 2.62
N LEU A 8 4.03 0.33 3.36
CA LEU A 8 3.14 1.47 3.55
C LEU A 8 3.77 2.59 4.37
N HIS A 9 4.71 2.29 5.27
CA HIS A 9 5.47 3.30 6.04
C HIS A 9 6.72 3.80 5.30
N SER A 10 7.26 2.99 4.40
CA SER A 10 8.45 3.32 3.60
C SER A 10 8.12 4.15 2.34
N VAL A 11 6.91 4.05 1.81
CA VAL A 11 6.52 4.70 0.55
C VAL A 11 6.67 6.24 0.61
N PRO A 12 7.41 6.88 -0.31
CA PRO A 12 7.50 8.33 -0.35
C PRO A 12 6.17 8.93 -0.80
N THR A 13 5.72 9.98 -0.10
CA THR A 13 4.48 10.68 -0.42
C THR A 13 4.75 12.03 -1.08
N TRP A 14 3.78 12.55 -1.83
CA TRP A 14 3.91 13.82 -2.58
C TRP A 14 4.07 15.07 -1.71
N ASN A 15 3.85 15.00 -0.40
CA ASN A 15 4.02 16.13 0.51
C ASN A 15 5.42 16.20 1.16
N GLY A 16 6.36 15.36 0.70
CA GLY A 16 7.72 15.29 1.25
C GLY A 16 7.85 14.44 2.52
N ARG A 17 6.76 13.83 3.01
CA ARG A 17 6.79 12.83 4.08
C ARG A 17 6.91 11.44 3.50
N GLN A 18 7.47 10.54 4.28
CA GLN A 18 7.54 9.11 4.01
C GLN A 18 6.49 8.38 4.83
N GLY A 19 5.79 7.45 4.18
CA GLY A 19 4.73 6.64 4.73
C GLY A 19 3.33 7.24 4.57
N TYR A 20 2.38 6.37 4.22
CA TYR A 20 0.96 6.74 4.24
C TYR A 20 0.41 6.76 5.66
N CYS A 21 -0.42 7.76 5.94
CA CYS A 21 -1.13 7.87 7.21
C CYS A 21 -2.17 6.75 7.33
N HIS A 22 -2.16 6.03 8.46
CA HIS A 22 -3.13 4.96 8.76
C HIS A 22 -4.59 5.38 8.55
N SER A 23 -4.95 6.62 8.93
CA SER A 23 -6.31 7.15 8.75
C SER A 23 -6.73 7.21 7.28
N GLN A 24 -5.80 7.61 6.41
CA GLN A 24 -6.06 7.78 4.99
C GLN A 24 -6.03 6.45 4.25
N SER A 25 -5.08 5.57 4.60
CA SER A 25 -5.06 4.18 4.14
C SER A 25 -6.34 3.45 4.54
N ARG A 26 -6.78 3.54 5.80
CA ARG A 26 -8.04 2.92 6.22
C ARG A 26 -9.25 3.43 5.42
N ALA A 27 -9.32 4.73 5.14
CA ALA A 27 -10.38 5.30 4.33
C ALA A 27 -10.32 4.80 2.87
N PHE A 28 -9.11 4.68 2.31
CA PHE A 28 -8.88 4.06 1.00
C PHE A 28 -9.39 2.61 0.98
N PHE A 29 -8.92 1.76 1.89
CA PHE A 29 -9.33 0.36 1.97
C PHE A 29 -10.86 0.23 2.09
N ALA A 30 -11.49 1.03 2.95
CA ALA A 30 -12.95 1.03 3.10
C ALA A 30 -13.70 1.45 1.81
N ARG A 31 -13.18 2.41 1.03
CA ARG A 31 -13.77 2.84 -0.25
C ARG A 31 -13.68 1.78 -1.33
N HIS A 32 -12.62 0.98 -1.33
CA HIS A 32 -12.39 -0.08 -2.31
C HIS A 32 -12.89 -1.45 -1.85
N GLY A 33 -13.54 -1.54 -0.68
CA GLY A 33 -14.03 -2.81 -0.14
C GLY A 33 -12.92 -3.77 0.31
N LEU A 34 -11.72 -3.25 0.59
CA LEU A 34 -10.57 -4.02 1.04
C LEU A 34 -10.54 -4.09 2.57
N ASP A 35 -10.09 -5.23 3.10
CA ASP A 35 -10.06 -5.47 4.54
C ASP A 35 -8.76 -4.95 5.17
N TRP A 36 -8.86 -3.79 5.84
CA TRP A 36 -7.72 -3.15 6.51
C TRP A 36 -7.11 -4.03 7.62
N LEU A 37 -7.93 -4.79 8.35
CA LEU A 37 -7.44 -5.65 9.43
C LEU A 37 -6.72 -6.89 8.88
N ALA A 38 -7.20 -7.45 7.77
CA ALA A 38 -6.50 -8.51 7.06
C ALA A 38 -5.12 -8.03 6.54
N PHE A 39 -5.08 -6.83 5.96
CA PHE A 39 -3.83 -6.20 5.52
C PHE A 39 -2.81 -6.03 6.64
N LEU A 40 -3.23 -5.61 7.83
CA LEU A 40 -2.32 -5.46 8.97
C LEU A 40 -1.72 -6.78 9.46
N ARG A 41 -2.46 -7.89 9.33
CA ARG A 41 -2.03 -9.20 9.83
C ARG A 41 -1.16 -9.96 8.83
N SER A 42 -1.54 -9.94 7.55
CA SER A 42 -0.94 -10.80 6.53
C SER A 42 -0.44 -10.02 5.30
N GLY A 43 -0.70 -8.73 5.21
CA GLY A 43 -0.54 -7.96 3.99
C GLY A 43 -1.67 -8.19 2.97
N ILE A 44 -1.52 -7.59 1.80
CA ILE A 44 -2.42 -7.75 0.65
C ILE A 44 -1.59 -8.03 -0.60
N ASP A 45 -2.14 -8.77 -1.55
CA ASP A 45 -1.43 -9.00 -2.80
C ASP A 45 -1.38 -7.73 -3.67
N SER A 46 -0.23 -7.52 -4.33
CA SER A 46 -0.01 -6.38 -5.22
C SER A 46 -0.98 -6.34 -6.39
N GLU A 47 -1.48 -7.47 -6.90
CA GLU A 47 -2.50 -7.49 -7.93
C GLU A 47 -3.85 -6.98 -7.42
N GLN A 48 -4.22 -7.27 -6.16
CA GLN A 48 -5.44 -6.72 -5.57
C GLN A 48 -5.38 -5.20 -5.45
N LEU A 49 -4.20 -4.66 -5.10
CA LEU A 49 -3.98 -3.21 -5.10
C LEU A 49 -4.04 -2.65 -6.53
N ARG A 50 -3.40 -3.28 -7.53
CA ARG A 50 -3.49 -2.85 -8.93
C ARG A 50 -4.92 -2.88 -9.46
N ALA A 51 -5.71 -3.87 -9.06
CA ALA A 51 -7.12 -4.01 -9.44
C ALA A 51 -8.02 -2.86 -8.94
N THR A 52 -7.63 -2.17 -7.86
CA THR A 52 -8.36 -0.96 -7.43
C THR A 52 -8.26 0.20 -8.42
N GLY A 53 -7.23 0.21 -9.29
CA GLY A 53 -7.00 1.25 -10.29
C GLY A 53 -6.63 2.62 -9.72
N ASP A 54 -6.36 2.71 -8.41
CA ASP A 54 -6.08 3.96 -7.73
C ASP A 54 -4.58 4.32 -7.81
N ALA A 55 -4.29 5.61 -8.00
CA ALA A 55 -2.92 6.09 -8.11
C ALA A 55 -2.09 5.85 -6.83
N LEU A 56 -2.69 5.91 -5.63
CA LEU A 56 -2.01 5.59 -4.37
C LEU A 56 -1.65 4.10 -4.30
N ALA A 57 -2.56 3.23 -4.74
CA ALA A 57 -2.34 1.79 -4.72
C ALA A 57 -1.25 1.38 -5.71
N LEU A 58 -1.28 1.94 -6.93
CA LEU A 58 -0.25 1.72 -7.93
C LEU A 58 1.13 2.19 -7.43
N HIS A 59 1.20 3.42 -6.90
CA HIS A 59 2.46 3.97 -6.36
C HIS A 59 3.02 3.14 -5.20
N LEU A 60 2.17 2.65 -4.30
CA LEU A 60 2.59 1.75 -3.22
C LEU A 60 3.15 0.43 -3.74
N VAL A 61 2.50 -0.15 -4.75
CA VAL A 61 2.96 -1.39 -5.38
C VAL A 61 4.29 -1.18 -6.07
N GLU A 62 4.45 -0.10 -6.85
CA GLU A 62 5.72 0.23 -7.51
C GLU A 62 6.86 0.43 -6.52
N HIS A 63 6.62 1.15 -5.43
CA HIS A 63 7.61 1.35 -4.37
C HIS A 63 8.02 0.02 -3.71
N ALA A 64 7.05 -0.82 -3.39
CA ALA A 64 7.31 -2.08 -2.75
C ALA A 64 8.05 -3.06 -3.68
N GLU A 65 7.68 -3.12 -4.96
CA GLU A 65 8.41 -3.89 -5.97
C GLU A 65 9.85 -3.39 -6.13
N ALA A 66 10.06 -2.06 -6.10
CA ALA A 66 11.39 -1.49 -6.12
C ALA A 66 12.23 -1.92 -4.90
N LEU A 67 11.65 -1.93 -3.68
CA LEU A 67 12.33 -2.40 -2.47
C LEU A 67 12.70 -3.88 -2.55
N HIS A 68 11.78 -4.74 -2.98
CA HIS A 68 12.03 -6.18 -3.12
C HIS A 68 13.05 -6.48 -4.24
N GLY A 69 13.07 -5.71 -5.32
CA GLY A 69 14.04 -5.85 -6.40
C GLY A 69 15.47 -5.46 -6.03
N GLN A 70 15.69 -4.85 -4.86
CA GLN A 70 17.05 -4.50 -4.37
C GLN A 70 17.60 -5.48 -3.32
N GLN A 71 16.93 -6.62 -3.08
CA GLN A 71 17.40 -7.66 -2.14
C GLN A 71 18.12 -8.81 -2.81
#